data_AF-A0A539CU58-F1
#
_entry.id   AF-A0A539CU58-F1
#
_cell.length_a   1.000
_cell.length_b   1.000
_cell.length_c   1.000
_cell.angle_alpha   90.00
_cell.angle_beta   90.00
_cell.angle_gamma   90.00
#
_symmetry.space_group_name_H-M   'P 1'
#
loop_
_entity.id
_entity.type
_entity.pdbx_description
1 polymer ?
#
loop_
_entity_poly.entity_id
_entity_poly.type
_entity_poly.pdbx_seq_one_letter_code
_entity_poly.pdbx_strand_id
1 'polypeptide(L)'
;MDGYNSVGEAPFPDDKELIVVDRKTIAQLWEEQKPKRSIIAEPGQTIDIDALNAETPTSEWELGFDGVTPKPPWQLNTALYMLDETNGQMYTMIGATVGLKMAVKALCEKTRYLRKLRGRVAPVVTVGHTKMKTRWGSKARPDFKVVAWKTLGDAPQQPLLKTVAPPTSGEIVNDEIPDHPAKPFDDSLPAW
;
A
#
# COMPACT_ATOMS: atom_id res chain seq x y z
N MET A 1 -18.46 4.95 12.37
CA MET A 1 -17.59 6.07 11.92
C MET A 1 -16.88 5.51 10.71
N ASP A 2 -17.63 5.33 9.63
CA ASP A 2 -17.30 4.37 8.58
C ASP A 2 -17.19 5.11 7.26
N GLY A 3 -15.99 5.10 6.69
CA GLY A 3 -15.68 5.85 5.49
C GLY A 3 -14.23 5.73 5.09
N TYR A 4 -13.68 4.53 5.11
CA TYR A 4 -12.46 4.19 4.38
C TYR A 4 -12.88 3.27 3.25
N ASN A 5 -13.33 3.86 2.14
CA ASN A 5 -13.78 3.10 0.98
C ASN A 5 -12.56 2.47 0.30
N SER A 6 -12.32 1.19 0.59
CA SER A 6 -11.69 0.27 -0.34
C SER A 6 -12.63 0.08 -1.54
N VAL A 7 -12.07 0.05 -2.74
CA VAL A 7 -12.81 -0.44 -3.92
C VAL A 7 -12.91 -1.97 -3.72
N GLY A 8 -14.01 -2.42 -3.11
CA GLY A 8 -14.23 -3.81 -2.67
C GLY A 8 -14.28 -3.90 -1.14
N GLU A 9 -15.44 -4.30 -0.61
CA GLU A 9 -15.92 -4.27 0.80
C GLU A 9 -15.00 -4.82 1.93
N ALA A 10 -13.76 -5.21 1.66
CA ALA A 10 -12.85 -5.66 2.70
C ALA A 10 -12.41 -4.46 3.57
N PRO A 11 -12.56 -4.54 4.91
CA PRO A 11 -12.05 -3.51 5.81
C PRO A 11 -10.53 -3.39 5.66
N PHE A 12 -10.01 -2.18 5.88
CA PHE A 12 -8.56 -1.98 5.91
C PHE A 12 -7.95 -2.82 7.03
N PRO A 13 -6.91 -3.62 6.76
CA PRO A 13 -6.31 -4.45 7.78
C PRO A 13 -5.37 -3.61 8.66
N ASP A 14 -5.74 -3.38 9.92
CA ASP A 14 -5.04 -2.49 10.86
C ASP A 14 -3.60 -2.94 11.17
N ASP A 15 -3.33 -4.25 11.17
CA ASP A 15 -2.02 -4.81 11.53
C ASP A 15 -1.20 -5.30 10.33
N LYS A 16 -1.60 -4.95 9.10
CA LYS A 16 -0.92 -5.43 7.90
C LYS A 16 0.14 -4.46 7.42
N GLU A 17 1.28 -5.01 7.06
CA GLU A 17 2.37 -4.29 6.42
C GLU A 17 2.06 -4.08 4.94
N LEU A 18 1.91 -2.83 4.53
CA LEU A 18 1.60 -2.46 3.15
C LEU A 18 2.70 -1.56 2.58
N ILE A 19 3.11 -1.85 1.33
CA ILE A 19 4.10 -1.05 0.61
C ILE A 19 3.40 0.16 0.00
N VAL A 20 3.84 1.37 0.31
CA VAL A 20 3.27 2.58 -0.29
C VAL A 20 3.84 2.75 -1.69
N VAL A 21 2.97 2.62 -2.69
CA VAL A 21 3.37 2.64 -4.11
C VAL A 21 3.31 4.05 -4.66
N ASP A 22 2.16 4.71 -4.51
CA ASP A 22 1.92 6.02 -5.10
C ASP A 22 0.95 6.86 -4.28
N ARG A 23 0.96 8.17 -4.55
CA ARG A 23 0.01 9.13 -4.01
C ARG A 23 -0.50 10.02 -5.14
N LYS A 24 -1.81 10.10 -5.27
CA LYS A 24 -2.47 11.02 -6.20
C LYS A 24 -3.30 12.06 -5.46
N THR A 25 -3.32 13.26 -6.04
CA THR A 25 -4.27 14.30 -5.67
C THR A 25 -5.42 14.23 -6.66
N ILE A 26 -6.65 14.21 -6.17
CA ILE A 26 -7.84 14.01 -6.99
C ILE A 26 -8.83 15.11 -6.67
N ALA A 27 -9.31 15.84 -7.68
CA ALA A 27 -10.49 16.68 -7.53
C ALA A 27 -11.72 15.84 -7.89
N GLN A 28 -12.68 15.74 -6.98
CA GLN A 28 -13.92 15.00 -7.20
C GLN A 28 -15.11 15.95 -7.16
N LEU A 29 -15.95 15.85 -8.19
CA LEU A 29 -17.26 16.48 -8.27
C LEU A 29 -18.27 15.57 -7.56
N TRP A 30 -18.92 16.12 -6.54
CA TRP A 30 -19.97 15.46 -5.78
C TRP A 30 -21.34 15.98 -6.19
N GLU A 31 -22.23 15.04 -6.47
CA GLU A 31 -23.63 15.29 -6.80
C GLU A 31 -24.46 14.10 -6.29
N GLU A 32 -25.58 14.38 -5.64
CA GLU A 32 -26.43 13.43 -4.92
C GLU A 32 -25.65 12.53 -3.96
N GLN A 33 -24.73 13.12 -3.19
CA GLN A 33 -23.82 12.41 -2.27
C GLN A 33 -22.94 11.34 -2.95
N LYS A 34 -22.80 11.37 -4.27
CA LYS A 34 -21.99 10.42 -5.04
C LYS A 34 -20.93 11.15 -5.87
N PRO A 35 -19.73 10.57 -6.04
CA PRO A 35 -18.72 11.14 -6.93
C PRO A 35 -19.15 10.91 -8.39
N LYS A 36 -19.49 11.99 -9.12
CA LYS A 36 -19.91 11.92 -10.53
C LYS A 36 -18.75 12.04 -11.50
N ARG A 37 -17.79 12.90 -11.18
CA ARG A 37 -16.59 13.15 -12.00
C ARG A 37 -15.36 13.21 -11.12
N SER A 38 -14.23 12.72 -11.62
CA SER A 38 -12.94 12.85 -10.95
C SER A 38 -11.88 13.31 -11.94
N ILE A 39 -11.00 14.19 -11.46
CA ILE A 39 -9.82 14.68 -12.17
C ILE A 39 -8.62 14.28 -11.32
N ILE A 40 -7.75 13.42 -11.85
CA ILE A 40 -6.53 12.98 -11.18
C ILE A 40 -5.41 13.93 -11.60
N ALA A 41 -4.75 14.56 -10.62
CA ALA A 41 -3.60 15.42 -10.89
C ALA A 41 -2.40 14.59 -11.33
N GLU A 42 -1.74 15.03 -12.39
CA GLU A 42 -0.42 14.51 -12.74
C GLU A 42 0.65 14.96 -11.74
N PRO A 43 1.78 14.26 -11.63
CA PRO A 43 2.88 14.67 -10.77
C PRO A 43 3.32 16.12 -11.06
N GLY A 44 3.19 16.99 -10.06
CA GLY A 44 3.56 18.41 -10.17
C GLY A 44 2.44 19.32 -10.65
N GLN A 45 1.31 18.78 -11.10
CA GLN A 45 0.12 19.57 -11.45
C GLN A 45 -0.64 19.97 -10.19
N THR A 46 -0.93 21.27 -10.07
CA THR A 46 -1.85 21.80 -9.07
C THR A 46 -3.24 21.91 -9.67
N ILE A 47 -4.26 21.41 -8.98
CA ILE A 47 -5.65 21.60 -9.36
C ILE A 47 -6.20 22.80 -8.58
N ASP A 48 -6.66 23.82 -9.31
CA ASP A 48 -7.35 24.97 -8.73
C ASP A 48 -8.83 24.64 -8.54
N ILE A 49 -9.20 24.36 -7.28
CA ILE A 49 -10.58 24.00 -6.94
C ILE A 49 -11.48 25.22 -6.87
N ASP A 50 -10.92 26.39 -6.58
CA ASP A 50 -11.73 27.61 -6.49
C ASP A 50 -12.19 28.00 -7.90
N ALA A 51 -11.31 27.88 -8.90
CA ALA A 51 -11.67 28.01 -10.30
C ALA A 51 -12.74 26.99 -10.74
N LEU A 52 -12.57 25.71 -10.40
CA LEU A 52 -13.55 24.66 -10.74
C LEU A 52 -14.93 24.89 -10.08
N ASN A 53 -14.96 25.40 -8.85
CA ASN A 53 -16.20 25.72 -8.17
C ASN A 53 -16.85 27.01 -8.69
N ALA A 54 -16.06 27.96 -9.20
CA ALA A 54 -16.58 29.19 -9.80
C ALA A 54 -17.37 28.94 -11.11
N GLU A 55 -17.14 27.80 -11.78
CA GLU A 55 -17.90 27.38 -12.97
C GLU A 55 -19.34 26.93 -12.65
N THR A 56 -19.62 26.55 -11.40
CA THR A 56 -20.95 26.05 -10.98
C THR A 56 -21.64 27.09 -10.10
N PRO A 57 -22.82 27.61 -10.49
CA PRO A 57 -23.51 28.62 -9.69
C PRO A 57 -23.87 28.08 -8.30
N THR A 58 -23.74 28.92 -7.26
CA THR A 58 -23.97 28.52 -5.86
C THR A 58 -25.39 28.00 -5.59
N SER A 59 -26.36 28.33 -6.45
CA SER A 59 -27.73 27.80 -6.39
C SER A 59 -27.83 26.30 -6.68
N GLU A 60 -26.85 25.74 -7.38
CA GLU A 60 -26.79 24.31 -7.72
C GLU A 60 -25.99 23.50 -6.68
N TRP A 61 -25.42 24.16 -5.67
CA TRP A 61 -24.60 23.50 -4.66
C TRP A 61 -25.47 22.76 -3.66
N GLU A 62 -25.07 21.55 -3.31
CA GLU A 62 -25.75 20.76 -2.29
C GLU A 62 -25.61 21.42 -0.92
N LEU A 63 -26.64 21.29 -0.08
CA LEU A 63 -26.53 21.71 1.31
C LEU A 63 -25.55 20.80 2.06
N GLY A 64 -24.73 21.42 2.91
CA GLY A 64 -23.80 20.74 3.78
C GLY A 64 -24.50 19.90 4.85
N PHE A 65 -23.71 19.27 5.72
CA PHE A 65 -24.23 18.47 6.83
C PHE A 65 -25.11 19.26 7.81
N ASP A 66 -24.94 20.58 7.86
CA ASP A 66 -25.75 21.50 8.65
C ASP A 66 -27.11 21.83 8.00
N GLY A 67 -27.34 21.42 6.75
CA GLY A 67 -28.57 21.68 6.01
C GLY A 67 -28.76 23.15 5.63
N VAL A 68 -27.78 24.01 5.86
CA VAL A 68 -27.89 25.46 5.66
C VAL A 68 -26.75 25.98 4.79
N THR A 69 -25.51 25.56 5.02
CA THR A 69 -24.36 26.08 4.28
C THR A 69 -24.21 25.32 2.96
N PRO A 70 -24.23 26.00 1.79
CA PRO A 70 -23.92 25.36 0.52
C PRO A 70 -22.51 24.78 0.54
N LYS A 71 -22.39 23.51 0.16
CA LYS A 71 -21.13 22.78 0.08
C LYS A 71 -20.61 22.87 -1.35
N PRO A 72 -19.36 23.32 -1.57
CA PRO A 72 -18.79 23.38 -2.90
C PRO A 72 -18.75 21.98 -3.54
N PRO A 73 -19.18 21.84 -4.81
CA PRO A 73 -19.36 20.55 -5.45
C PRO A 73 -18.02 19.86 -5.75
N TRP A 74 -16.96 20.63 -6.07
CA TRP A 74 -15.61 20.10 -6.22
C TRP A 74 -14.85 20.05 -4.89
N GLN A 75 -14.28 18.89 -4.58
CA GLN A 75 -13.50 18.66 -3.37
C GLN A 75 -12.11 18.08 -3.66
N LEU A 76 -11.09 18.55 -2.92
CA LEU A 76 -9.73 18.01 -3.00
C LEU A 76 -9.57 16.78 -2.13
N ASN A 77 -9.39 15.65 -2.78
CA ASN A 77 -9.11 14.37 -2.16
C ASN A 77 -7.65 13.98 -2.35
N THR A 78 -7.12 13.27 -1.36
CA THR A 78 -5.80 12.62 -1.44
C THR A 78 -6.04 11.12 -1.47
N ALA A 79 -5.50 10.46 -2.49
CA ALA A 79 -5.50 9.01 -2.61
C ALA A 79 -4.09 8.48 -2.35
N LEU A 80 -3.97 7.52 -1.45
CA LEU A 80 -2.75 6.79 -1.15
C LEU A 80 -2.94 5.34 -1.61
N TYR A 81 -2.09 4.90 -2.53
CA TYR A 81 -2.08 3.53 -3.05
C TYR A 81 -1.05 2.71 -2.30
N MET A 82 -1.48 1.56 -1.80
CA MET A 82 -0.69 0.68 -0.96
C MET A 82 -0.84 -0.75 -1.46
N LEU A 83 0.26 -1.47 -1.61
CA LEU A 83 0.30 -2.83 -2.12
C LEU A 83 0.61 -3.79 -0.96
N ASP A 84 -0.18 -4.83 -0.82
CA ASP A 84 0.22 -5.99 -0.04
C ASP A 84 1.15 -6.87 -0.86
N GLU A 85 2.34 -7.12 -0.34
CA GLU A 85 3.34 -7.94 -1.01
C GLU A 85 2.96 -9.42 -1.04
N THR A 86 2.23 -9.91 -0.03
CA THR A 86 1.97 -11.35 0.11
C THR A 86 1.00 -11.88 -0.95
N ASN A 87 -0.02 -11.10 -1.31
CA ASN A 87 -1.05 -11.51 -2.27
C ASN A 87 -1.17 -10.57 -3.50
N GLY A 88 -0.39 -9.49 -3.57
CA GLY A 88 -0.45 -8.51 -4.65
C GLY A 88 -1.68 -7.60 -4.64
N GLN A 89 -2.48 -7.60 -3.57
CA GLN A 89 -3.70 -6.81 -3.48
C GLN A 89 -3.38 -5.32 -3.30
N MET A 90 -4.02 -4.49 -4.13
CA MET A 90 -3.92 -3.04 -4.03
C MET A 90 -5.01 -2.50 -3.10
N TYR A 91 -4.60 -1.75 -2.10
CA TYR A 91 -5.44 -0.98 -1.19
C TYR A 91 -5.34 0.50 -1.54
N THR A 92 -6.49 1.17 -1.53
CA THR A 92 -6.55 2.62 -1.79
C THR A 92 -7.20 3.30 -0.60
N MET A 93 -6.49 4.23 0.02
CA MET A 93 -7.07 5.12 1.02
C MET A 93 -7.31 6.49 0.40
N ILE A 94 -8.58 6.88 0.27
CA ILE A 94 -8.98 8.16 -0.32
C ILE A 94 -9.78 9.00 0.68
N GLY A 95 -9.49 10.30 0.73
CA GLY A 95 -10.29 11.22 1.54
C GLY A 95 -9.90 12.69 1.43
N ALA A 96 -10.84 13.56 1.82
CA ALA A 96 -10.68 15.02 1.84
C ALA A 96 -10.07 15.55 3.15
N THR A 97 -10.03 14.71 4.19
CA THR A 97 -9.83 15.17 5.56
C THR A 97 -8.44 15.75 5.79
N VAL A 98 -8.37 16.78 6.63
CA VAL A 98 -7.09 17.40 7.02
C VAL A 98 -6.18 16.37 7.69
N GLY A 99 -6.74 15.47 8.52
CA GLY A 99 -5.99 14.40 9.18
C GLY A 99 -5.27 13.47 8.20
N LEU A 100 -5.96 13.00 7.17
CA LEU A 100 -5.36 12.16 6.12
C LEU A 100 -4.27 12.93 5.35
N LYS A 101 -4.55 14.18 4.95
CA LYS A 101 -3.58 15.04 4.26
C LYS A 101 -2.29 15.22 5.06
N MET A 102 -2.41 15.43 6.38
CA MET A 102 -1.25 15.54 7.28
C MET A 102 -0.46 14.24 7.36
N ALA A 103 -1.13 13.10 7.53
CA ALA A 103 -0.47 11.79 7.62
C ALA A 103 0.29 11.46 6.32
N VAL A 104 -0.36 11.65 5.17
CA VAL A 104 0.26 11.45 3.86
C VAL A 104 1.43 12.41 3.63
N LYS A 105 1.29 13.70 4.02
CA LYS A 105 2.39 14.68 3.90
C LYS A 105 3.61 14.25 4.70
N ALA A 106 3.43 13.86 5.96
CA ALA A 106 4.53 13.41 6.82
C ALA A 106 5.24 12.16 6.27
N LEU A 107 4.46 11.22 5.72
CA LEU A 107 4.99 10.04 5.05
C LEU A 107 5.80 10.41 3.79
N CYS A 108 5.26 11.28 2.94
CA CYS A 108 5.95 11.75 1.73
C CYS A 108 7.25 12.50 2.04
N GLU A 109 7.30 13.30 3.10
CA GLU A 109 8.52 14.00 3.52
C GLU A 109 9.62 13.01 3.93
N LYS A 110 9.29 12.02 4.77
CA LYS A 110 10.21 10.94 5.16
C LYS A 110 10.73 10.18 3.93
N THR A 111 9.83 9.78 3.05
CA THR A 111 10.17 9.06 1.80
C THR A 111 11.04 9.92 0.89
N ARG A 112 10.76 11.23 0.77
CA ARG A 112 11.56 12.16 -0.04
C ARG A 112 13.00 12.22 0.46
N TYR A 113 13.21 12.35 1.77
CA TYR A 113 14.56 12.42 2.33
C TYR A 113 15.31 11.09 2.18
N LEU A 114 14.66 9.95 2.42
CA LEU A 114 15.32 8.67 2.26
C LEU A 114 15.60 8.31 0.79
N ARG A 115 14.76 8.74 -0.15
CA ARG A 115 15.06 8.58 -1.58
C ARG A 115 16.29 9.38 -2.02
N LYS A 116 16.53 10.55 -1.40
CA LYS A 116 17.77 11.32 -1.63
C LYS A 116 19.02 10.61 -1.09
N LEU A 117 18.88 9.81 -0.03
CA LEU A 117 20.01 9.11 0.62
C LEU A 117 20.27 7.70 0.06
N ARG A 118 19.21 6.96 -0.29
CA ARG A 118 19.27 5.53 -0.65
C ARG A 118 18.75 5.21 -2.05
N GLY A 119 18.31 6.20 -2.83
CA GLY A 119 17.77 5.99 -4.17
C GLY A 119 16.31 5.52 -4.17
N ARG A 120 15.98 4.50 -4.96
CA ARG A 120 14.58 4.03 -5.15
C ARG A 120 14.11 3.19 -3.97
N VAL A 121 13.63 3.87 -2.92
CA VAL A 121 13.00 3.22 -1.76
C VAL A 121 11.51 3.56 -1.64
N ALA A 122 10.73 2.60 -1.15
CA ALA A 122 9.34 2.76 -0.75
C ALA A 122 9.16 2.36 0.72
N PRO A 123 8.34 3.11 1.49
CA PRO A 123 8.06 2.75 2.87
C PRO A 123 7.07 1.59 2.93
N VAL A 124 7.32 0.66 3.85
CA VAL A 124 6.37 -0.35 4.31
C VAL A 124 5.71 0.22 5.57
N VAL A 125 4.38 0.34 5.55
CA VAL A 125 3.62 0.99 6.61
C VAL A 125 2.57 0.06 7.19
N THR A 126 2.28 0.21 8.48
CA THR A 126 1.02 -0.25 9.07
C THR A 126 0.07 0.93 9.20
N VAL A 127 -1.22 0.68 8.96
CA VAL A 127 -2.27 1.69 9.05
C VAL A 127 -2.76 1.74 10.48
N GLY A 128 -2.56 2.87 11.15
CA GLY A 128 -3.01 3.06 12.53
C GLY A 128 -3.83 4.33 12.70
N HIS A 129 -4.13 4.62 13.96
CA HIS A 129 -4.81 5.84 14.37
C HIS A 129 -4.05 6.56 15.47
N THR A 130 -4.02 7.89 15.41
CA THR A 130 -3.47 8.73 16.47
C THR A 130 -4.42 9.86 16.82
N LYS A 131 -4.34 10.35 18.06
CA LYS A 131 -5.17 11.46 18.54
C LYS A 131 -4.62 12.78 18.00
N MET A 132 -5.48 13.58 17.39
CA MET A 132 -5.19 14.93 16.93
C MET A 132 -5.98 15.93 17.77
N LYS A 133 -5.26 16.86 18.42
CA LYS A 133 -5.89 17.95 19.16
C LYS A 133 -6.51 18.93 18.18
N THR A 134 -7.82 19.16 18.29
CA THR A 134 -8.57 20.16 17.53
C THR A 134 -9.19 21.17 18.48
N ARG A 135 -9.73 22.28 17.94
CA ARG A 135 -10.44 23.29 18.74
C ARG A 135 -11.63 22.71 19.53
N TRP A 136 -12.27 21.67 19.01
CA TRP A 136 -13.45 21.03 19.61
C TRP A 136 -13.12 19.71 20.33
N GLY A 137 -11.87 19.52 20.74
CA GLY A 137 -11.42 18.31 21.44
C GLY A 137 -10.50 17.42 20.61
N SER A 138 -10.28 16.20 21.08
CA SER A 138 -9.39 15.23 20.40
C SER A 138 -10.18 14.43 19.37
N LYS A 139 -9.75 14.47 18.11
CA LYS A 139 -10.28 13.61 17.04
C LYS A 139 -9.25 12.57 16.64
N ALA A 140 -9.69 11.35 16.34
CA ALA A 140 -8.82 10.35 15.73
C ALA A 140 -8.46 10.78 14.30
N ARG A 141 -7.21 10.59 13.91
CA ARG A 141 -6.76 10.72 12.52
C ARG A 141 -6.00 9.46 12.12
N PRO A 142 -5.93 9.14 10.82
CA PRO A 142 -5.01 8.12 10.32
C PRO A 142 -3.57 8.46 10.70
N ASP A 143 -2.78 7.44 10.99
CA ASP A 143 -1.33 7.51 11.14
C ASP A 143 -0.68 6.37 10.35
N PHE A 144 0.42 6.67 9.67
CA PHE A 144 1.17 5.69 8.89
C PHE A 144 2.50 5.43 9.57
N LYS A 145 2.56 4.36 10.38
CA LYS A 145 3.78 3.96 11.06
C LYS A 145 4.65 3.20 10.07
N VAL A 146 5.81 3.78 9.72
CA VAL A 146 6.77 3.13 8.84
C VAL A 146 7.48 2.02 9.62
N VAL A 147 7.27 0.77 9.21
CA VAL A 147 7.90 -0.42 9.83
C VAL A 147 9.23 -0.73 9.16
N ALA A 148 9.26 -0.70 7.82
CA ALA A 148 10.46 -1.01 7.04
C ALA A 148 10.56 -0.12 5.79
N TRP A 149 11.69 -0.20 5.09
CA TRP A 149 11.93 0.44 3.80
C TRP A 149 12.36 -0.62 2.81
N LYS A 150 11.70 -0.68 1.66
CA LYS A 150 12.02 -1.62 0.58
C LYS A 150 12.58 -0.89 -0.62
N THR A 151 13.62 -1.45 -1.22
CA THR A 151 14.16 -0.97 -2.48
C THR A 151 13.27 -1.49 -3.61
N LEU A 152 12.79 -0.58 -4.47
CA LEU A 152 11.95 -0.95 -5.60
C LEU A 152 12.81 -1.02 -6.87
N GLY A 153 12.85 -2.20 -7.48
CA GLY A 153 13.46 -2.40 -8.81
C GLY A 153 14.89 -2.94 -8.81
N ASP A 154 15.54 -3.03 -7.66
CA ASP A 154 16.73 -3.88 -7.52
C ASP A 154 16.21 -5.27 -7.21
N ALA A 155 16.04 -6.10 -8.24
CA ALA A 155 16.05 -7.53 -8.00
C ALA A 155 17.31 -7.81 -7.18
N PRO A 156 17.26 -8.63 -6.10
CA PRO A 156 18.50 -9.26 -5.71
C PRO A 156 19.03 -9.86 -7.01
N GLN A 157 20.26 -9.55 -7.39
CA GLN A 157 20.99 -10.51 -8.20
C GLN A 157 20.81 -11.79 -7.40
N GLN A 158 19.91 -12.67 -7.85
CA GLN A 158 20.02 -14.06 -7.49
C GLN A 158 21.48 -14.33 -7.76
N PRO A 159 22.27 -14.77 -6.75
CA PRO A 159 23.66 -15.12 -7.02
C PRO A 159 23.56 -16.03 -8.22
N LEU A 160 24.09 -15.57 -9.37
CA LEU A 160 23.96 -16.27 -10.65
C LEU A 160 24.25 -17.72 -10.28
N LEU A 161 23.23 -18.59 -10.36
CA LEU A 161 23.41 -20.00 -10.04
C LEU A 161 24.63 -20.37 -10.84
N LYS A 162 25.76 -20.65 -10.16
CA LYS A 162 27.00 -21.02 -10.84
C LYS A 162 26.56 -22.12 -11.78
N THR A 163 26.65 -21.86 -13.08
CA THR A 163 26.29 -22.86 -14.08
C THR A 163 27.14 -24.06 -13.73
N VAL A 164 26.52 -25.08 -13.14
CA VAL A 164 27.20 -26.32 -12.84
C VAL A 164 27.64 -26.80 -14.21
N ALA A 165 28.96 -26.91 -14.41
CA ALA A 165 29.50 -27.42 -15.66
C ALA A 165 28.75 -28.72 -15.98
N PRO A 166 28.37 -28.96 -17.25
CA PRO A 166 27.71 -30.20 -17.62
C PRO A 166 28.55 -31.37 -17.05
N PRO A 167 27.92 -32.37 -16.40
CA PRO A 167 28.66 -33.50 -15.87
C PRO A 167 29.49 -34.07 -17.01
N THR A 168 30.82 -34.03 -16.85
CA THR A 168 31.73 -34.63 -17.82
C THR A 168 31.52 -36.13 -17.71
N SER A 169 30.83 -36.71 -18.68
CA SER A 169 30.65 -38.14 -18.84
C SER A 169 32.01 -38.80 -19.09
N GLY A 170 32.77 -39.05 -18.03
CA GLY A 170 34.13 -39.60 -18.13
C GLY A 170 34.67 -40.27 -16.87
N GLU A 171 34.03 -40.12 -15.71
CA GLU A 171 34.35 -40.97 -14.55
C GLU A 171 33.53 -42.23 -14.61
N ILE A 172 34.18 -43.32 -15.02
CA ILE A 172 33.75 -44.69 -14.76
C ILE A 172 33.73 -44.82 -13.23
N VAL A 173 32.56 -44.65 -12.63
CA VAL A 173 32.35 -45.03 -11.24
C VAL A 173 32.44 -46.54 -11.21
N ASN A 174 33.61 -47.06 -10.86
CA ASN A 174 33.76 -48.44 -10.40
C ASN A 174 33.00 -48.56 -9.08
N ASP A 175 31.69 -48.72 -9.20
CA ASP A 175 30.80 -49.05 -8.08
C ASP A 175 30.97 -50.55 -7.81
N GLU A 176 32.14 -50.93 -7.28
CA GLU A 176 32.30 -52.24 -6.63
C GLU A 176 31.41 -52.22 -5.39
N ILE A 177 30.20 -52.76 -5.56
CA ILE A 177 29.27 -53.01 -4.46
C ILE A 177 29.99 -53.89 -3.45
N PRO A 178 30.24 -53.41 -2.21
CA PRO A 178 30.80 -54.25 -1.17
C PRO A 178 29.81 -55.38 -0.91
N ASP A 179 30.26 -56.62 -1.11
CA ASP A 179 29.50 -57.84 -0.82
C ASP A 179 29.27 -57.92 0.70
N HIS A 180 28.24 -57.22 1.17
CA HIS A 180 27.82 -57.31 2.55
C HIS A 180 26.97 -58.58 2.69
N PRO A 181 27.39 -59.57 3.50
CA PRO A 181 26.58 -60.74 3.74
C PRO A 181 25.25 -60.30 4.33
N ALA A 182 24.15 -60.77 3.73
CA ALA A 182 22.81 -60.46 4.18
C ALA A 182 22.69 -60.78 5.67
N LYS A 183 22.36 -59.77 6.48
CA LYS A 183 22.00 -60.01 7.87
C LYS A 183 20.70 -60.83 7.90
N PRO A 184 20.62 -61.90 8.72
CA PRO A 184 19.39 -62.64 8.88
C PRO A 184 18.30 -61.69 9.40
N PHE A 185 17.10 -61.83 8.83
CA PHE A 185 15.92 -61.07 9.20
C PHE A 185 15.54 -61.42 10.65
N ASP A 186 15.51 -60.41 11.52
CA ASP A 186 15.18 -60.55 12.94
C ASP A 186 13.66 -60.39 13.11
N ASP A 187 12.96 -61.51 13.26
CA ASP A 187 11.49 -61.60 13.44
C ASP A 187 11.01 -61.13 14.83
N SER A 188 11.86 -60.51 15.65
CA SER A 188 11.49 -60.07 17.01
C SER A 188 10.71 -58.75 17.09
N LEU A 189 10.25 -58.20 15.97
CA LEU A 189 9.45 -56.96 15.99
C LEU A 189 8.01 -57.21 16.50
N PRO A 190 7.54 -56.45 17.51
CA PRO A 190 6.21 -56.63 18.05
C PRO A 190 5.13 -56.22 17.05
N ALA A 191 4.11 -57.07 16.90
CA ALA A 191 2.90 -56.78 16.16
C ALA A 191 2.15 -55.61 16.82
N TRP A 192 1.89 -54.57 16.03
CA TRP A 192 1.02 -53.44 16.39
C TRP A 192 -0.42 -53.73 15.97
#